data_AF-A0A411HEZ5-F1
#
_entry.id   AF-A0A411HEZ5-F1
#
_cell.length_a   1.000
_cell.length_b   1.000
_cell.length_c   1.000
_cell.angle_alpha   90.00
_cell.angle_beta   90.00
_cell.angle_gamma   90.00
#
_symmetry.space_group_name_H-M   'P 1'
#
loop_
_entity.id
_entity.type
_entity.pdbx_description
1 polymer ?
#
loop_
_entity_poly.entity_id
_entity_poly.type
_entity_poly.pdbx_seq_one_letter_code
_entity_poly.pdbx_strand_id
1 'polypeptide(L)'
;MRFRHTQRVSIMLAGIVLWCAGCAFAFAQKTADAPALRLPATNLSADETHARASQLLPAPGFANATVAVNPMAAQAKPVGEKVCIACHQLESEHFTHTLHALGLHAAAKVDPNIPVCETCHGPGSAHAAQPNSKGLIIGFTHDSGTPIALQTQTCLTCHQGGPRDHWAGSIHQRNELSCSDCHNPMAKFSSEGLMAKASINDTCSQCHKDVRLQFNRRSHMPLPEGQMSCDDCHNPHGSLTTPLLKTNTVNETCYQCHAEKRGPFLFEHAPVRESCLNCHTPHGSNQASLLLEPIPFLCQQCHTNQGHPSELQTPQSLANGKHPDERLMGRGCITCHAQVHGSNAPSGPFFHE
;
A
#
# COMPACT_ATOMS: atom_id res chain seq x y z
N MET A 1 41.32 -21.79 38.87
CA MET A 1 42.31 -22.85 38.52
C MET A 1 42.13 -23.21 37.05
N ARG A 2 43.22 -23.17 36.26
CA ARG A 2 43.63 -24.02 35.09
C ARG A 2 42.52 -24.66 34.21
N PHE A 3 42.58 -24.80 32.89
CA PHE A 3 43.52 -24.58 31.77
C PHE A 3 42.78 -25.07 30.48
N ARG A 4 43.09 -24.51 29.28
CA ARG A 4 43.29 -25.14 27.92
C ARG A 4 42.29 -26.23 27.42
N HIS A 5 42.02 -26.50 26.13
CA HIS A 5 42.68 -26.27 24.84
C HIS A 5 41.67 -26.64 23.70
N THR A 6 41.77 -25.93 22.58
CA THR A 6 41.63 -26.32 21.15
C THR A 6 41.22 -27.75 20.73
N GLN A 7 40.42 -27.88 19.65
CA GLN A 7 40.92 -28.34 18.33
C GLN A 7 39.88 -28.20 17.17
N ARG A 8 40.37 -27.71 16.03
CA ARG A 8 39.75 -27.72 14.69
C ARG A 8 40.17 -29.01 13.98
N VAL A 9 39.29 -29.57 13.15
CA VAL A 9 39.63 -30.66 12.21
C VAL A 9 39.35 -30.18 10.78
N SER A 10 40.40 -30.20 9.97
CA SER A 10 40.39 -30.05 8.51
C SER A 10 40.37 -31.44 7.86
N ILE A 11 39.63 -31.61 6.77
CA ILE A 11 39.81 -32.74 5.85
C ILE A 11 39.85 -32.20 4.41
N MET A 12 41.01 -32.36 3.77
CA MET A 12 41.21 -32.30 2.31
C MET A 12 40.91 -33.67 1.70
N LEU A 13 40.46 -33.72 0.45
CA LEU A 13 40.80 -34.80 -0.51
C LEU A 13 40.56 -34.36 -1.96
N ALA A 14 41.61 -34.52 -2.79
CA ALA A 14 41.67 -34.41 -4.25
C ALA A 14 40.70 -35.43 -4.92
N GLY A 15 40.17 -35.29 -6.14
CA GLY A 15 40.70 -34.78 -7.40
C GLY A 15 40.99 -35.97 -8.33
N ILE A 16 40.17 -36.20 -9.38
CA ILE A 16 40.50 -36.99 -10.58
C ILE A 16 39.67 -36.43 -11.76
N VAL A 17 40.38 -36.05 -12.82
CA VAL A 17 39.87 -35.68 -14.15
C VAL A 17 40.17 -36.87 -15.07
N LEU A 18 39.20 -37.30 -15.88
CA LEU A 18 39.50 -38.04 -17.10
C LEU A 18 38.61 -37.54 -18.24
N TRP A 19 39.29 -37.21 -19.33
CA TRP A 19 38.81 -36.68 -20.60
C TRP A 19 38.75 -37.87 -21.57
N CYS A 20 37.71 -37.97 -22.40
CA CYS A 20 37.80 -38.69 -23.68
C CYS A 20 36.76 -38.16 -24.66
N ALA A 21 37.22 -37.99 -25.90
CA ALA A 21 36.65 -37.16 -26.94
C ALA A 21 35.87 -37.95 -28.01
N GLY A 22 34.98 -37.23 -28.70
CA GLY A 22 34.73 -37.36 -30.15
C GLY A 22 33.85 -38.51 -30.65
N CYS A 23 32.67 -38.21 -31.18
CA CYS A 23 32.47 -37.99 -32.63
C CYS A 23 30.98 -37.83 -32.98
N ALA A 24 30.75 -36.97 -33.97
CA ALA A 24 29.46 -36.45 -34.41
C ALA A 24 28.67 -37.41 -35.30
N PHE A 25 27.33 -37.28 -35.32
CA PHE A 25 26.53 -37.39 -36.54
C PHE A 25 25.25 -36.55 -36.40
N ALA A 26 25.09 -35.61 -37.33
CA ALA A 26 23.88 -34.81 -37.50
C ALA A 26 22.83 -35.59 -38.30
N PHE A 27 21.56 -35.49 -37.90
CA PHE A 27 20.44 -35.58 -38.83
C PHE A 27 19.35 -34.60 -38.40
N ALA A 28 19.07 -33.65 -39.29
CA ALA A 28 17.95 -32.73 -39.21
C ALA A 28 16.67 -33.43 -39.71
N GLN A 29 15.54 -33.20 -39.04
CA GLN A 29 14.21 -33.37 -39.65
C GLN A 29 13.21 -32.34 -39.11
N LYS A 30 12.41 -31.87 -40.05
CA LYS A 30 11.53 -30.70 -40.10
C LYS A 30 10.29 -30.75 -39.18
N THR A 31 9.97 -29.57 -38.63
CA THR A 31 8.67 -28.89 -38.49
C THR A 31 7.41 -29.65 -38.04
N ALA A 32 6.86 -29.22 -36.90
CA ALA A 32 5.41 -29.16 -36.68
C ALA A 32 5.08 -27.92 -35.81
N ASP A 33 4.06 -27.19 -36.24
CA ASP A 33 3.68 -25.84 -35.83
C ASP A 33 3.16 -25.72 -34.38
N ALA A 34 3.61 -24.68 -33.68
CA ALA A 34 2.91 -24.10 -32.52
C ALA A 34 2.73 -22.59 -32.76
N PRO A 35 1.50 -22.04 -32.70
CA PRO A 35 1.27 -20.64 -32.97
C PRO A 35 1.78 -19.78 -31.80
N ALA A 36 2.95 -19.17 -31.99
CA ALA A 36 3.45 -18.13 -31.11
C ALA A 36 2.52 -16.90 -31.17
N LEU A 37 1.90 -16.59 -30.04
CA LEU A 37 1.20 -15.35 -29.78
C LEU A 37 2.17 -14.18 -30.04
N ARG A 38 1.95 -13.44 -31.14
CA ARG A 38 2.79 -12.31 -31.55
C ARG A 38 2.63 -11.16 -30.57
N LEU A 39 3.62 -10.98 -29.69
CA LEU A 39 3.87 -9.67 -29.08
C LEU A 39 4.56 -8.77 -30.13
N PRO A 40 4.21 -7.47 -30.22
CA PRO A 40 4.84 -6.56 -31.18
C PRO A 40 6.34 -6.40 -30.87
N ALA A 41 7.17 -6.29 -31.91
CA ALA A 41 8.61 -6.17 -31.78
C ALA A 41 9.00 -4.86 -31.08
N THR A 42 9.52 -4.94 -29.86
CA THR A 42 10.27 -3.85 -29.24
C THR A 42 11.68 -3.87 -29.81
N ASN A 43 11.98 -2.91 -30.68
CA ASN A 43 13.32 -2.70 -31.20
C ASN A 43 14.23 -2.21 -30.05
N LEU A 44 15.06 -3.13 -29.51
CA LEU A 44 16.12 -2.85 -28.54
C LEU A 44 17.52 -3.03 -29.17
N SER A 45 17.69 -2.82 -30.49
CA SER A 45 19.04 -2.76 -31.05
C SER A 45 19.63 -1.37 -30.82
N ALA A 46 20.60 -1.30 -29.91
CA ALA A 46 21.44 -0.14 -29.63
C ALA A 46 22.46 0.07 -30.75
N ASP A 47 22.00 0.50 -31.93
CA ASP A 47 22.91 0.72 -33.06
C ASP A 47 22.41 1.79 -34.02
N GLU A 48 22.10 2.99 -33.51
CA GLU A 48 22.15 4.22 -34.32
C GLU A 48 22.56 5.41 -33.44
N THR A 49 23.83 5.78 -33.52
CA THR A 49 24.40 7.02 -32.96
C THR A 49 23.99 8.21 -33.82
N HIS A 50 22.71 8.60 -33.74
CA HIS A 50 22.30 9.94 -34.14
C HIS A 50 22.53 10.90 -32.98
N ALA A 51 23.68 11.58 -33.02
CA ALA A 51 23.97 12.74 -32.19
C ALA A 51 23.01 13.89 -32.56
N ARG A 52 21.76 13.81 -32.08
CA ARG A 52 20.94 15.00 -31.90
C ARG A 52 21.46 15.67 -30.65
N ALA A 53 21.84 16.94 -30.77
CA ALA A 53 21.97 17.81 -29.62
C ALA A 53 20.61 17.78 -28.90
N SER A 54 20.50 16.94 -27.86
CA SER A 54 19.34 16.89 -27.00
C SER A 54 19.29 18.23 -26.30
N GLN A 55 18.48 19.14 -26.84
CA GLN A 55 17.94 20.23 -26.05
C GLN A 55 17.29 19.53 -24.86
N LEU A 56 17.90 19.69 -23.69
CA LEU A 56 17.37 19.19 -22.42
C LEU A 56 16.04 19.91 -22.24
N LEU A 57 14.95 19.28 -22.66
CA LEU A 57 13.62 19.76 -22.35
C LEU A 57 13.45 19.61 -20.83
N PRO A 58 12.91 20.62 -20.13
CA PRO A 58 12.69 20.52 -18.71
C PRO A 58 11.74 19.35 -18.41
N ALA A 59 11.94 18.65 -17.30
CA ALA A 59 11.07 17.54 -16.91
C ALA A 59 9.62 18.04 -16.91
N PRO A 60 8.68 17.48 -17.71
CA PRO A 60 7.42 18.13 -18.03
C PRO A 60 6.58 18.56 -16.84
N GLY A 61 6.67 17.84 -15.70
CA GLY A 61 5.96 18.17 -14.46
C GLY A 61 6.64 19.24 -13.59
N PHE A 62 7.94 19.50 -13.76
CA PHE A 62 8.71 20.46 -12.95
C PHE A 62 9.08 21.73 -13.72
N ALA A 63 8.90 21.73 -15.04
CA ALA A 63 9.19 22.85 -15.93
C ALA A 63 8.46 24.15 -15.57
N ASN A 64 7.31 24.03 -14.91
CA ASN A 64 6.45 25.16 -14.55
C ASN A 64 6.45 25.42 -13.04
N ALA A 65 7.43 24.90 -12.30
CA ALA A 65 7.53 25.14 -10.87
C ALA A 65 7.80 26.63 -10.60
N THR A 66 6.95 27.25 -9.80
CA THR A 66 7.03 28.66 -9.42
C THR A 66 7.23 28.78 -7.91
N VAL A 67 7.59 29.99 -7.44
CA VAL A 67 7.72 30.27 -6.01
C VAL A 67 6.34 30.14 -5.35
N ALA A 68 6.24 29.36 -4.29
CA ALA A 68 4.99 29.25 -3.54
C ALA A 68 4.59 30.59 -2.92
N VAL A 69 3.30 30.91 -2.95
CA VAL A 69 2.78 32.14 -2.34
C VAL A 69 2.65 31.93 -0.84
N ASN A 70 3.36 32.74 -0.05
CA ASN A 70 3.18 32.80 1.40
C ASN A 70 2.44 34.11 1.79
N PRO A 71 1.13 34.05 2.09
CA PRO A 71 0.36 35.23 2.50
C PRO A 71 0.85 35.86 3.81
N MET A 72 1.50 35.10 4.68
CA MET A 72 2.01 35.59 5.97
C MET A 72 3.27 36.44 5.82
N ALA A 73 3.93 36.37 4.66
CA ALA A 73 5.14 37.11 4.33
C ALA A 73 5.04 37.73 2.93
N ALA A 74 3.94 38.44 2.64
CA ALA A 74 3.63 38.96 1.30
C ALA A 74 4.70 39.91 0.70
N GLN A 75 5.55 40.51 1.54
CA GLN A 75 6.64 41.41 1.10
C GLN A 75 7.98 40.68 0.90
N ALA A 76 8.05 39.38 1.21
CA ALA A 76 9.27 38.61 1.06
C ALA A 76 9.59 38.39 -0.43
N LYS A 77 10.89 38.34 -0.73
CA LYS A 77 11.42 38.15 -2.07
C LYS A 77 12.15 36.80 -2.16
N PRO A 78 12.19 36.17 -3.34
CA PRO A 78 13.02 35.00 -3.57
C PRO A 78 14.50 35.32 -3.33
N VAL A 79 15.22 34.41 -2.68
CA VAL A 79 16.66 34.55 -2.39
C VAL A 79 17.52 33.50 -3.08
N GLY A 80 16.89 32.45 -3.63
CA GLY A 80 17.56 31.36 -4.31
C GLY A 80 18.14 30.30 -3.37
N GLU A 81 18.26 29.08 -3.89
CA GLU A 81 18.64 27.88 -3.13
C GLU A 81 19.99 27.99 -2.39
N LYS A 82 20.99 28.65 -2.98
CA LYS A 82 22.32 28.79 -2.35
C LYS A 82 22.27 29.46 -0.98
N VAL A 83 21.35 30.41 -0.79
CA VAL A 83 21.16 31.10 0.50
C VAL A 83 20.59 30.13 1.53
N CYS A 84 19.65 29.27 1.12
CA CYS A 84 19.07 28.25 1.98
C CYS A 84 20.13 27.23 2.42
N ILE A 85 20.91 26.68 1.47
CA ILE A 85 21.92 25.64 1.73
C ILE A 85 23.03 26.14 2.67
N ALA A 86 23.36 27.44 2.64
CA ALA A 86 24.36 28.01 3.53
C ALA A 86 24.03 27.85 5.03
N CYS A 87 22.73 27.72 5.37
CA CYS A 87 22.27 27.44 6.74
C CYS A 87 21.69 26.02 6.91
N HIS A 88 21.07 25.47 5.86
CA HIS A 88 20.33 24.20 5.87
C HIS A 88 21.03 23.11 5.05
N GLN A 89 22.34 22.96 5.26
CA GLN A 89 23.14 21.99 4.51
C GLN A 89 22.65 20.56 4.74
N LEU A 90 22.35 20.20 5.99
CA LEU A 90 21.90 18.84 6.33
C LEU A 90 20.56 18.51 5.68
N GLU A 91 19.60 19.43 5.73
CA GLU A 91 18.30 19.26 5.09
C GLU A 91 18.45 19.16 3.56
N SER A 92 19.34 19.95 2.97
CA SER A 92 19.65 19.86 1.54
C SER A 92 20.26 18.51 1.18
N GLU A 93 21.17 17.96 1.98
CA GLU A 93 21.78 16.65 1.75
C GLU A 93 20.71 15.55 1.74
N HIS A 94 19.79 15.55 2.71
CA HIS A 94 18.66 14.62 2.72
C HIS A 94 17.73 14.80 1.52
N PHE A 95 17.41 16.06 1.18
CA PHE A 95 16.51 16.39 0.08
C PHE A 95 17.03 15.86 -1.26
N THR A 96 18.34 15.90 -1.50
CA THR A 96 18.95 15.45 -2.76
C THR A 96 18.66 13.99 -3.12
N HIS A 97 18.23 13.18 -2.14
CA HIS A 97 17.85 11.78 -2.34
C HIS A 97 16.38 11.56 -2.70
N THR A 98 15.63 12.65 -2.95
CA THR A 98 14.20 12.60 -3.27
C THR A 98 13.94 12.81 -4.77
N LEU A 99 12.78 12.34 -5.24
CA LEU A 99 12.34 12.59 -6.62
C LEU A 99 12.02 14.07 -6.87
N HIS A 100 11.60 14.81 -5.84
CA HIS A 100 11.38 16.26 -5.94
C HIS A 100 12.69 16.99 -6.23
N ALA A 101 13.76 16.68 -5.48
CA ALA A 101 15.08 17.26 -5.75
C ALA A 101 15.57 16.92 -7.16
N LEU A 102 15.49 15.65 -7.54
CA LEU A 102 15.88 15.23 -8.89
C LEU A 102 15.15 16.01 -9.98
N GLY A 103 13.82 16.13 -9.86
CA GLY A 103 12.98 16.83 -10.82
C GLY A 103 13.23 18.33 -10.87
N LEU A 104 13.25 19.00 -9.72
CA LEU A 104 13.46 20.43 -9.60
C LEU A 104 14.88 20.83 -10.02
N HIS A 105 15.91 20.10 -9.62
CA HIS A 105 17.29 20.37 -10.05
C HIS A 105 17.49 20.08 -11.54
N ALA A 106 16.83 19.07 -12.11
CA ALA A 106 16.85 18.84 -13.55
C ALA A 106 16.20 20.00 -14.32
N ALA A 107 15.06 20.50 -13.84
CA ALA A 107 14.40 21.67 -14.42
C ALA A 107 15.27 22.94 -14.27
N ALA A 108 15.88 23.15 -13.10
CA ALA A 108 16.75 24.30 -12.81
C ALA A 108 18.03 24.35 -13.65
N LYS A 109 18.52 23.19 -14.13
CA LYS A 109 19.64 23.14 -15.10
C LYS A 109 19.27 23.69 -16.47
N VAL A 110 17.99 23.64 -16.84
CA VAL A 110 17.47 24.12 -18.12
C VAL A 110 17.00 25.56 -18.00
N ASP A 111 16.23 25.86 -16.97
CA ASP A 111 15.78 27.21 -16.62
C ASP A 111 16.28 27.58 -15.21
N PRO A 112 17.31 28.44 -15.09
CA PRO A 112 17.84 28.88 -13.81
C PRO A 112 16.84 29.62 -12.91
N ASN A 113 15.66 30.00 -13.42
CA ASN A 113 14.61 30.64 -12.62
C ASN A 113 13.77 29.65 -11.81
N ILE A 114 13.92 28.33 -12.02
CA ILE A 114 13.18 27.33 -11.26
C ILE A 114 13.58 27.39 -9.78
N PRO A 115 12.65 27.75 -8.88
CA PRO A 115 13.01 28.14 -7.53
C PRO A 115 12.99 26.93 -6.59
N VAL A 116 13.96 26.02 -6.72
CA VAL A 116 13.99 24.69 -6.05
C VAL A 116 13.38 24.65 -4.63
N CYS A 117 14.00 25.30 -3.64
CA CYS A 117 13.49 25.29 -2.26
C CYS A 117 12.20 26.11 -2.13
N GLU A 118 12.19 27.27 -2.78
CA GLU A 118 11.13 28.27 -2.69
C GLU A 118 9.86 27.84 -3.46
N THR A 119 9.91 26.76 -4.24
CA THR A 119 8.76 26.09 -4.86
C THR A 119 7.80 25.55 -3.82
N CYS A 120 8.32 25.08 -2.69
CA CYS A 120 7.49 24.59 -1.58
C CYS A 120 7.48 25.60 -0.42
N HIS A 121 8.61 26.24 -0.16
CA HIS A 121 8.78 27.07 1.04
C HIS A 121 8.37 28.53 0.86
N GLY A 122 8.17 28.96 -0.39
CA GLY A 122 7.90 30.35 -0.74
C GLY A 122 9.14 31.25 -0.62
N PRO A 123 8.99 32.57 -0.78
CA PRO A 123 10.12 33.50 -0.81
C PRO A 123 10.85 33.59 0.54
N GLY A 124 12.16 33.34 0.54
CA GLY A 124 12.95 33.17 1.76
C GLY A 124 13.47 34.45 2.44
N SER A 125 13.35 35.64 1.84
CA SER A 125 14.07 36.83 2.34
C SER A 125 13.69 37.26 3.77
N ALA A 126 12.42 37.13 4.15
CA ALA A 126 11.96 37.51 5.48
C ALA A 126 12.45 36.50 6.54
N HIS A 127 12.40 35.20 6.22
CA HIS A 127 12.92 34.16 7.07
C HIS A 127 14.45 34.26 7.23
N ALA A 128 15.19 34.52 6.16
CA ALA A 128 16.63 34.70 6.22
C ALA A 128 17.04 35.86 7.15
N ALA A 129 16.24 36.93 7.21
CA ALA A 129 16.47 38.06 8.12
C ALA A 129 16.09 37.76 9.58
N GLN A 130 15.10 36.87 9.79
CA GLN A 130 14.59 36.50 11.12
C GLN A 130 14.32 34.98 11.21
N PRO A 131 15.38 34.14 11.31
CA PRO A 131 15.24 32.69 11.14
C PRO A 131 14.35 32.01 12.18
N ASN A 132 14.24 32.59 13.38
CA ASN A 132 13.48 32.02 14.49
C ASN A 132 12.00 32.44 14.49
N SER A 133 11.58 33.31 13.58
CA SER A 133 10.20 33.81 13.51
C SER A 133 9.33 32.85 12.68
N LYS A 134 8.29 32.31 13.32
CA LYS A 134 7.34 31.37 12.72
C LYS A 134 6.51 32.02 11.60
N GLY A 135 6.11 31.23 10.60
CA GLY A 135 5.26 31.66 9.48
C GLY A 135 5.94 32.54 8.42
N LEU A 136 7.18 33.01 8.63
CA LEU A 136 7.93 33.78 7.62
C LEU A 136 8.37 32.93 6.42
N ILE A 137 8.34 31.61 6.56
CA ILE A 137 8.54 30.61 5.52
C ILE A 137 7.42 29.58 5.62
N ILE A 138 6.99 29.00 4.50
CA ILE A 138 6.03 27.90 4.51
C ILE A 138 6.74 26.68 5.10
N GLY A 139 6.35 26.30 6.30
CA GLY A 139 6.82 25.08 6.97
C GLY A 139 5.74 24.01 6.94
N PHE A 140 6.16 22.75 6.85
CA PHE A 140 5.27 21.59 6.74
C PHE A 140 5.10 20.82 8.05
N THR A 141 5.44 21.46 9.17
CA THR A 141 5.22 20.94 10.52
C THR A 141 4.11 21.74 11.21
N HIS A 142 3.42 21.10 12.16
CA HIS A 142 2.35 21.73 12.95
C HIS A 142 2.83 22.94 13.77
N ASP A 143 4.10 22.97 14.16
CA ASP A 143 4.69 24.04 14.96
C ASP A 143 5.32 25.18 14.14
N SER A 144 5.35 25.07 12.81
CA SER A 144 5.95 26.06 11.90
C SER A 144 5.24 27.42 11.87
N GLY A 145 4.01 27.48 12.39
CA GLY A 145 3.12 28.63 12.30
C GLY A 145 2.41 28.78 10.94
N THR A 146 2.69 27.89 9.98
CA THR A 146 1.99 27.85 8.69
C THR A 146 0.64 27.14 8.85
N PRO A 147 -0.50 27.76 8.48
CA PRO A 147 -1.80 27.08 8.53
C PRO A 147 -1.82 25.81 7.68
N ILE A 148 -2.43 24.73 8.18
CA ILE A 148 -2.53 23.43 7.48
C ILE A 148 -3.14 23.57 6.08
N ALA A 149 -4.12 24.45 5.91
CA ALA A 149 -4.70 24.75 4.61
C ALA A 149 -3.67 25.27 3.60
N LEU A 150 -2.74 26.13 4.03
CA LEU A 150 -1.66 26.66 3.18
C LEU A 150 -0.61 25.58 2.87
N GLN A 151 -0.26 24.76 3.86
CA GLN A 151 0.66 23.62 3.65
C GLN A 151 0.10 22.68 2.57
N THR A 152 -1.15 22.26 2.75
CA THR A 152 -1.85 21.35 1.83
C THR A 152 -2.03 21.96 0.45
N GLN A 153 -2.45 23.23 0.38
CA GLN A 153 -2.65 23.93 -0.89
C GLN A 153 -1.35 24.00 -1.71
N THR A 154 -0.20 24.16 -1.05
CA THR A 154 1.11 24.19 -1.71
C THR A 154 1.36 22.89 -2.47
N CYS A 155 1.12 21.74 -1.85
CA CYS A 155 1.24 20.43 -2.51
C CYS A 155 0.22 20.28 -3.65
N LEU A 156 -1.04 20.71 -3.41
CA LEU A 156 -2.12 20.59 -4.39
C LEU A 156 -1.94 21.48 -5.61
N THR A 157 -1.08 22.51 -5.59
CA THR A 157 -0.78 23.28 -6.82
C THR A 157 -0.23 22.38 -7.95
N CYS A 158 0.47 21.31 -7.59
CA CYS A 158 1.03 20.34 -8.55
C CYS A 158 0.38 18.95 -8.45
N HIS A 159 -0.07 18.54 -7.26
CA HIS A 159 -0.63 17.20 -7.00
C HIS A 159 -2.16 17.14 -6.99
N GLN A 160 -2.85 18.10 -7.61
CA GLN A 160 -4.28 17.99 -7.87
C GLN A 160 -4.61 16.79 -8.77
N GLY A 161 -5.79 16.21 -8.60
CA GLY A 161 -6.26 15.13 -9.46
C GLY A 161 -6.15 13.72 -8.89
N GLY A 162 -6.89 12.81 -9.50
CA GLY A 162 -6.74 11.37 -9.34
C GLY A 162 -7.15 10.92 -7.94
N PRO A 163 -6.32 10.15 -7.21
CA PRO A 163 -6.68 9.71 -5.87
C PRO A 163 -7.00 10.85 -4.89
N ARG A 164 -6.57 12.09 -5.17
CA ARG A 164 -6.76 13.26 -4.30
C ARG A 164 -8.02 14.08 -4.62
N ASP A 165 -8.83 13.68 -5.59
CA ASP A 165 -10.04 14.42 -5.98
C ASP A 165 -11.04 14.59 -4.83
N HIS A 166 -11.05 13.65 -3.88
CA HIS A 166 -11.91 13.68 -2.70
C HIS A 166 -11.20 14.15 -1.43
N TRP A 167 -10.04 14.81 -1.56
CA TRP A 167 -9.30 15.33 -0.41
C TRP A 167 -10.09 16.40 0.33
N ALA A 168 -10.66 17.35 -0.40
CA ALA A 168 -11.49 18.39 0.18
C ALA A 168 -12.73 17.76 0.83
N GLY A 169 -12.86 17.92 2.14
CA GLY A 169 -13.93 17.29 2.91
C GLY A 169 -13.66 15.83 3.28
N SER A 170 -12.49 15.25 3.02
CA SER A 170 -12.11 13.93 3.55
C SER A 170 -12.00 13.94 5.08
N ILE A 171 -12.08 12.77 5.73
CA ILE A 171 -11.90 12.69 7.19
C ILE A 171 -10.52 13.20 7.63
N HIS A 172 -9.46 12.92 6.87
CA HIS A 172 -8.11 13.40 7.19
C HIS A 172 -8.02 14.92 7.08
N GLN A 173 -8.56 15.52 6.02
CA GLN A 173 -8.57 16.97 5.86
C GLN A 173 -9.39 17.66 6.97
N ARG A 174 -10.56 17.11 7.33
CA ARG A 174 -11.41 17.67 8.39
C ARG A 174 -10.83 17.54 9.80
N ASN A 175 -9.90 16.62 10.00
CA ASN A 175 -9.14 16.46 11.23
C ASN A 175 -7.78 17.19 11.16
N GLU A 176 -7.67 18.20 10.30
CA GLU A 176 -6.51 19.10 10.22
C GLU A 176 -5.18 18.38 9.92
N LEU A 177 -5.22 17.25 9.21
CA LEU A 177 -4.01 16.62 8.70
C LEU A 177 -3.54 17.29 7.41
N SER A 178 -2.23 17.50 7.32
CA SER A 178 -1.50 17.95 6.15
C SER A 178 -0.94 16.77 5.37
N CYS A 179 -0.54 17.00 4.11
CA CYS A 179 0.15 15.99 3.31
C CYS A 179 1.44 15.49 3.99
N SER A 180 2.12 16.39 4.72
CA SER A 180 3.38 16.13 5.40
C SER A 180 3.27 15.29 6.68
N ASP A 181 2.04 15.06 7.19
CA ASP A 181 1.84 14.16 8.32
C ASP A 181 2.03 12.69 7.92
N CYS A 182 1.81 12.40 6.63
CA CYS A 182 1.96 11.07 6.04
C CYS A 182 3.17 10.97 5.10
N HIS A 183 3.51 12.06 4.41
CA HIS A 183 4.60 12.10 3.44
C HIS A 183 5.78 12.94 3.93
N ASN A 184 6.99 12.59 3.48
CA ASN A 184 8.16 13.42 3.74
C ASN A 184 8.85 13.83 2.43
N PRO A 185 8.60 15.06 1.93
CA PRO A 185 9.23 15.54 0.69
C PRO A 185 10.73 15.84 0.82
N MET A 186 11.26 15.91 2.05
CA MET A 186 12.66 16.28 2.34
C MET A 186 13.58 15.08 2.61
N ALA A 187 13.04 13.89 2.81
CA ALA A 187 13.83 12.68 3.06
C ALA A 187 13.11 11.42 2.62
N LYS A 188 13.87 10.44 2.12
CA LYS A 188 13.34 9.12 1.76
C LYS A 188 13.57 8.13 2.90
N PHE A 189 12.50 7.73 3.58
CA PHE A 189 12.53 6.71 4.63
C PHE A 189 11.96 5.36 4.22
N SER A 190 11.21 5.31 3.13
CA SER A 190 10.52 4.10 2.66
C SER A 190 10.88 3.75 1.21
N SER A 191 10.78 2.47 0.87
CA SER A 191 10.76 1.98 -0.51
C SER A 191 9.41 2.23 -1.20
N GLU A 192 8.33 2.44 -0.44
CA GLU A 192 6.95 2.65 -0.91
C GLU A 192 6.65 4.11 -1.24
N GLY A 193 7.70 4.94 -1.33
CA GLY A 193 7.61 6.35 -1.67
C GLY A 193 8.15 7.26 -0.56
N LEU A 194 7.84 8.55 -0.67
CA LEU A 194 8.24 9.57 0.30
C LEU A 194 7.29 9.54 1.50
N MET A 195 7.35 8.48 2.29
CA MET A 195 6.57 8.32 3.51
C MET A 195 7.27 8.93 4.72
N ALA A 196 6.48 9.38 5.70
CA ALA A 196 6.99 9.89 6.98
C ALA A 196 7.59 8.78 7.87
N LYS A 197 7.27 7.51 7.60
CA LYS A 197 7.82 6.32 8.27
C LYS A 197 8.38 5.31 7.25
N ALA A 198 8.87 4.18 7.75
CA ALA A 198 9.51 3.14 6.96
C ALA A 198 8.57 2.44 5.96
N SER A 199 7.26 2.41 6.26
CA SER A 199 6.22 1.84 5.39
C SER A 199 4.92 2.64 5.48
N ILE A 200 4.03 2.44 4.51
CA ILE A 200 2.65 2.97 4.53
C ILE A 200 1.93 2.49 5.80
N ASN A 201 2.07 1.20 6.13
CA ASN A 201 1.44 0.60 7.29
C ASN A 201 1.89 1.24 8.61
N ASP A 202 3.20 1.51 8.74
CA ASP A 202 3.74 2.19 9.92
C ASP A 202 3.28 3.65 9.98
N THR A 203 3.20 4.34 8.84
CA THR A 203 2.65 5.70 8.77
C THR A 203 1.22 5.74 9.32
N CYS A 204 0.33 4.84 8.85
CA CYS A 204 -1.05 4.77 9.32
C CYS A 204 -1.15 4.41 10.81
N SER A 205 -0.30 3.47 11.26
CA SER A 205 -0.29 2.95 12.63
C SER A 205 0.19 3.96 13.67
N GLN A 206 0.74 5.11 13.26
CA GLN A 206 1.04 6.22 14.18
C GLN A 206 -0.20 6.68 14.94
N CYS A 207 -1.35 6.69 14.25
CA CYS A 207 -2.65 7.11 14.79
C CYS A 207 -3.62 5.94 14.94
N HIS A 208 -3.74 5.06 13.93
CA HIS A 208 -4.68 3.94 13.91
C HIS A 208 -4.15 2.69 14.65
N LYS A 209 -3.76 2.88 15.91
CA LYS A 209 -3.16 1.83 16.75
C LYS A 209 -4.15 0.72 17.08
N ASP A 210 -5.42 1.06 17.25
CA ASP A 210 -6.51 0.11 17.49
C ASP A 210 -6.68 -0.85 16.30
N VAL A 211 -6.64 -0.34 15.06
CA VAL A 211 -6.68 -1.16 13.84
C VAL A 211 -5.42 -2.03 13.75
N ARG A 212 -4.23 -1.46 14.03
CA ARG A 212 -2.98 -2.23 14.05
C ARG A 212 -3.01 -3.41 15.02
N LEU A 213 -3.71 -3.28 16.15
CA LEU A 213 -3.93 -4.37 17.10
C LEU A 213 -4.88 -5.46 16.57
N GLN A 214 -5.86 -5.12 15.74
CA GLN A 214 -6.75 -6.11 15.11
C GLN A 214 -5.95 -7.05 14.21
N PHE A 215 -4.96 -6.53 13.49
CA PHE A 215 -4.04 -7.32 12.67
C PHE A 215 -3.11 -8.24 13.47
N ASN A 216 -3.07 -8.14 14.81
CA ASN A 216 -2.32 -9.07 15.66
C ASN A 216 -3.21 -10.20 16.22
N ARG A 217 -4.48 -10.27 15.83
CA ARG A 217 -5.40 -11.34 16.25
C ARG A 217 -5.10 -12.65 15.53
N ARG A 218 -5.69 -13.76 15.97
CA ARG A 218 -5.41 -15.09 15.41
C ARG A 218 -5.59 -15.19 13.89
N SER A 219 -6.64 -14.57 13.36
CA SER A 219 -6.90 -14.47 11.93
C SER A 219 -6.83 -13.00 11.56
N HIS A 220 -6.02 -12.65 10.58
CA HIS A 220 -5.92 -11.29 10.05
C HIS A 220 -5.64 -11.34 8.55
N MET A 221 -5.90 -10.24 7.85
CA MET A 221 -5.37 -10.05 6.51
C MET A 221 -3.83 -9.91 6.57
N PRO A 222 -3.06 -10.28 5.54
CA PRO A 222 -1.60 -10.44 5.63
C PRO A 222 -0.80 -9.12 5.59
N LEU A 223 -1.23 -8.15 6.40
CA LEU A 223 -0.61 -6.83 6.54
C LEU A 223 0.67 -6.86 7.40
N PRO A 224 0.74 -7.56 8.56
CA PRO A 224 1.99 -7.70 9.32
C PRO A 224 3.10 -8.43 8.56
N GLU A 225 2.74 -9.34 7.65
CA GLU A 225 3.65 -10.06 6.76
C GLU A 225 4.18 -9.20 5.61
N GLY A 226 3.67 -7.97 5.44
CA GLY A 226 4.08 -7.06 4.36
C GLY A 226 3.59 -7.50 2.98
N GLN A 227 2.58 -8.36 2.89
CA GLN A 227 2.00 -8.79 1.61
C GLN A 227 0.93 -7.83 1.09
N MET A 228 0.48 -6.90 1.93
CA MET A 228 -0.47 -5.86 1.59
C MET A 228 -0.28 -4.61 2.47
N SER A 229 -0.86 -3.51 2.04
CA SER A 229 -0.88 -2.24 2.76
C SER A 229 -2.29 -1.76 3.05
N CYS A 230 -2.43 -0.81 3.98
CA CYS A 230 -3.72 -0.18 4.28
C CYS A 230 -4.35 0.44 3.02
N ASP A 231 -3.52 0.96 2.12
CA ASP A 231 -4.03 1.61 0.93
C ASP A 231 -4.57 0.59 -0.09
N ASP A 232 -4.23 -0.69 -0.06
CA ASP A 232 -4.85 -1.68 -0.98
C ASP A 232 -6.38 -1.70 -0.91
N CYS A 233 -6.93 -1.40 0.28
CA CYS A 233 -8.37 -1.24 0.48
C CYS A 233 -8.81 0.23 0.55
N HIS A 234 -7.99 1.11 1.15
CA HIS A 234 -8.37 2.49 1.46
C HIS A 234 -7.69 3.53 0.56
N ASN A 235 -8.39 4.60 0.22
CA ASN A 235 -7.79 5.81 -0.32
C ASN A 235 -7.63 6.85 0.81
N PRO A 236 -6.43 7.02 1.39
CA PRO A 236 -6.23 7.96 2.50
C PRO A 236 -6.45 9.42 2.09
N HIS A 237 -6.46 9.72 0.78
CA HIS A 237 -6.74 11.05 0.28
C HIS A 237 -8.24 11.34 0.16
N GLY A 238 -9.12 10.39 0.49
CA GLY A 238 -10.56 10.57 0.39
C GLY A 238 -11.21 9.65 -0.65
N SER A 239 -12.48 9.34 -0.44
CA SER A 239 -13.33 8.60 -1.37
C SER A 239 -14.79 9.01 -1.15
N LEU A 240 -15.68 8.56 -2.01
CA LEU A 240 -17.13 8.73 -1.82
C LEU A 240 -17.70 7.89 -0.67
N THR A 241 -16.99 6.85 -0.24
CA THR A 241 -17.42 5.98 0.86
C THR A 241 -16.95 6.52 2.21
N THR A 242 -17.76 6.35 3.26
CA THR A 242 -17.44 6.78 4.63
C THR A 242 -16.11 6.22 5.16
N PRO A 243 -15.79 4.92 5.01
CA PRO A 243 -14.51 4.37 5.48
C PRO A 243 -13.36 4.60 4.48
N LEU A 244 -13.53 5.49 3.49
CA LEU A 244 -12.51 5.82 2.50
C LEU A 244 -12.03 4.62 1.66
N LEU A 245 -12.91 3.71 1.24
CA LEU A 245 -12.53 2.61 0.35
C LEU A 245 -12.13 3.11 -1.04
N LYS A 246 -11.21 2.40 -1.71
CA LYS A 246 -10.79 2.67 -3.09
C LYS A 246 -11.91 2.45 -4.11
N THR A 247 -12.93 1.65 -3.77
CA THR A 247 -14.09 1.36 -4.64
C THR A 247 -15.39 1.87 -4.02
N ASN A 248 -16.50 1.76 -4.75
CA ASN A 248 -17.78 2.33 -4.31
C ASN A 248 -18.48 1.50 -3.23
N THR A 249 -18.13 0.22 -3.09
CA THR A 249 -18.77 -0.69 -2.14
C THR A 249 -17.75 -1.59 -1.44
N VAL A 250 -18.15 -2.14 -0.29
CA VAL A 250 -17.33 -3.15 0.41
C VAL A 250 -17.06 -4.34 -0.52
N ASN A 251 -18.10 -4.90 -1.13
CA ASN A 251 -17.98 -6.09 -1.95
C ASN A 251 -17.05 -5.88 -3.16
N GLU A 252 -17.17 -4.75 -3.86
CA GLU A 252 -16.25 -4.43 -4.97
C GLU A 252 -14.79 -4.30 -4.52
N THR A 253 -14.56 -3.83 -3.29
CA THR A 253 -13.22 -3.77 -2.70
C THR A 253 -12.69 -5.18 -2.47
N CYS A 254 -13.50 -6.06 -1.88
CA CYS A 254 -13.14 -7.45 -1.67
C CYS A 254 -12.87 -8.19 -2.99
N TYR A 255 -13.68 -7.94 -4.02
CA TYR A 255 -13.54 -8.58 -5.34
C TYR A 255 -12.30 -8.13 -6.13
N GLN A 256 -11.57 -7.09 -5.70
CA GLN A 256 -10.27 -6.77 -6.30
C GLN A 256 -9.28 -7.93 -6.17
N CYS A 257 -9.40 -8.71 -5.09
CA CYS A 257 -8.56 -9.88 -4.84
C CYS A 257 -9.37 -11.20 -4.83
N HIS A 258 -10.57 -11.18 -4.24
CA HIS A 258 -11.45 -12.35 -4.11
C HIS A 258 -12.45 -12.44 -5.27
N ALA A 259 -11.95 -12.37 -6.50
CA ALA A 259 -12.78 -12.38 -7.71
C ALA A 259 -13.62 -13.66 -7.84
N GLU A 260 -13.16 -14.78 -7.27
CA GLU A 260 -13.88 -16.05 -7.25
C GLU A 260 -15.15 -16.02 -6.40
N LYS A 261 -15.33 -14.98 -5.58
CA LYS A 261 -16.55 -14.75 -4.77
C LYS A 261 -17.52 -13.78 -5.43
N ARG A 262 -17.17 -13.26 -6.60
CA ARG A 262 -18.02 -12.34 -7.35
C ARG A 262 -19.10 -13.13 -8.09
N GLY A 263 -20.36 -12.80 -7.80
CA GLY A 263 -21.53 -13.36 -8.50
C GLY A 263 -21.70 -12.82 -9.94
N PRO A 264 -22.79 -13.18 -10.62
CA PRO A 264 -23.93 -13.89 -10.06
C PRO A 264 -23.68 -15.40 -9.92
N PHE A 265 -23.99 -15.96 -8.75
CA PHE A 265 -24.15 -17.41 -8.63
C PHE A 265 -25.58 -17.82 -8.96
N LEU A 266 -25.79 -19.05 -9.43
CA LEU A 266 -27.13 -19.58 -9.65
C LEU A 266 -27.93 -19.65 -8.34
N PHE A 267 -27.24 -20.03 -7.27
CA PHE A 267 -27.74 -20.01 -5.91
C PHE A 267 -26.81 -19.14 -5.08
N GLU A 268 -27.30 -18.00 -4.61
CA GLU A 268 -26.52 -17.06 -3.80
C GLU A 268 -26.90 -17.17 -2.34
N HIS A 269 -25.91 -17.05 -1.46
CA HIS A 269 -26.18 -16.85 -0.05
C HIS A 269 -26.44 -15.36 0.18
N ALA A 270 -27.69 -15.01 0.50
CA ALA A 270 -28.15 -13.61 0.53
C ALA A 270 -27.24 -12.64 1.31
N PRO A 271 -26.71 -12.98 2.52
CA PRO A 271 -25.80 -12.09 3.25
C PRO A 271 -24.51 -11.77 2.49
N VAL A 272 -24.01 -12.70 1.67
CA VAL A 272 -22.76 -12.51 0.90
C VAL A 272 -22.98 -11.51 -0.24
N ARG A 273 -24.12 -11.60 -0.92
CA ARG A 273 -24.52 -10.66 -1.97
C ARG A 273 -24.68 -9.23 -1.42
N GLU A 274 -25.17 -9.11 -0.20
CA GLU A 274 -25.42 -7.81 0.45
C GLU A 274 -24.15 -7.16 0.97
N SER A 275 -23.36 -7.88 1.77
CA SER A 275 -22.10 -7.37 2.32
C SER A 275 -21.22 -8.49 2.85
N CYS A 276 -19.96 -8.53 2.43
CA CYS A 276 -18.96 -9.42 3.03
C CYS A 276 -18.82 -9.20 4.55
N LEU A 277 -19.13 -8.00 5.04
CA LEU A 277 -19.04 -7.64 6.46
C LEU A 277 -20.15 -8.24 7.34
N ASN A 278 -21.17 -8.85 6.74
CA ASN A 278 -22.19 -9.57 7.49
C ASN A 278 -21.60 -10.78 8.24
N CYS A 279 -20.46 -11.29 7.77
CA CYS A 279 -19.79 -12.43 8.39
C CYS A 279 -18.32 -12.16 8.71
N HIS A 280 -17.65 -11.25 7.99
CA HIS A 280 -16.22 -11.01 8.13
C HIS A 280 -15.86 -9.65 8.76
N THR A 281 -14.79 -9.63 9.54
CA THR A 281 -14.07 -8.41 9.96
C THR A 281 -12.81 -8.27 9.09
N PRO A 282 -12.66 -7.19 8.31
CA PRO A 282 -11.68 -7.12 7.23
C PRO A 282 -10.23 -6.95 7.72
N HIS A 283 -10.02 -6.57 8.98
CA HIS A 283 -8.68 -6.39 9.55
C HIS A 283 -8.23 -7.63 10.31
N GLY A 284 -9.06 -8.11 11.25
CA GLY A 284 -8.70 -9.26 12.07
C GLY A 284 -9.78 -9.72 13.06
N SER A 285 -9.77 -11.02 13.32
CA SER A 285 -10.65 -11.72 14.27
C SER A 285 -9.89 -12.73 15.12
N ASN A 286 -10.46 -13.03 16.28
CA ASN A 286 -10.06 -14.19 17.07
C ASN A 286 -10.62 -15.51 16.50
N GLN A 287 -11.62 -15.42 15.61
CA GLN A 287 -12.21 -16.55 14.91
C GLN A 287 -11.47 -16.82 13.60
N ALA A 288 -11.54 -18.07 13.13
CA ALA A 288 -10.94 -18.47 11.86
C ALA A 288 -11.55 -17.70 10.69
N SER A 289 -10.78 -17.54 9.60
CA SER A 289 -11.24 -16.89 8.37
C SER A 289 -11.86 -15.52 8.58
N LEU A 290 -11.33 -14.73 9.52
CA LEU A 290 -11.82 -13.37 9.81
C LEU A 290 -13.29 -13.31 10.22
N LEU A 291 -13.90 -14.40 10.69
CA LEU A 291 -15.32 -14.40 11.03
C LEU A 291 -15.61 -13.49 12.24
N LEU A 292 -16.78 -12.85 12.27
CA LEU A 292 -17.25 -12.12 13.45
C LEU A 292 -17.39 -13.09 14.63
N GLU A 293 -18.14 -14.17 14.41
CA GLU A 293 -18.49 -15.16 15.42
C GLU A 293 -18.05 -16.58 15.01
N PRO A 294 -17.77 -17.48 15.97
CA PRO A 294 -17.43 -18.85 15.65
C PRO A 294 -18.65 -19.60 15.11
N ILE A 295 -18.39 -20.57 14.23
CA ILE A 295 -19.37 -21.59 13.82
C ILE A 295 -19.63 -22.52 15.03
N PRO A 296 -20.89 -22.89 15.33
CA PRO A 296 -22.11 -22.70 14.54
C PRO A 296 -22.87 -21.39 14.81
N PHE A 297 -22.50 -20.66 15.85
CA PHE A 297 -23.27 -19.50 16.34
C PHE A 297 -23.47 -18.41 15.29
N LEU A 298 -22.49 -18.18 14.41
CA LEU A 298 -22.64 -17.26 13.28
C LEU A 298 -23.84 -17.62 12.39
N CYS A 299 -23.97 -18.90 12.04
CA CYS A 299 -25.07 -19.39 11.18
C CYS A 299 -26.41 -19.30 11.93
N GLN A 300 -26.40 -19.61 13.22
CA GLN A 300 -27.58 -19.60 14.09
C GLN A 300 -28.14 -18.20 14.36
N GLN A 301 -27.43 -17.13 13.99
CA GLN A 301 -28.00 -15.77 14.04
C GLN A 301 -29.11 -15.56 13.01
N CYS A 302 -29.08 -16.32 11.90
CA CYS A 302 -30.07 -16.22 10.83
C CYS A 302 -30.87 -17.52 10.65
N HIS A 303 -30.25 -18.68 10.82
CA HIS A 303 -30.90 -19.99 10.66
C HIS A 303 -31.51 -20.48 11.99
N THR A 304 -32.55 -19.78 12.47
CA THR A 304 -33.19 -20.04 13.77
C THR A 304 -34.49 -20.83 13.68
N ASN A 305 -35.07 -20.97 12.49
CA ASN A 305 -36.50 -21.20 12.41
C ASN A 305 -36.91 -22.68 12.50
N GLN A 306 -36.15 -23.62 11.93
CA GLN A 306 -36.50 -25.05 11.95
C GLN A 306 -35.28 -25.98 11.78
N GLY A 307 -35.44 -27.23 12.22
CA GLY A 307 -34.48 -28.32 11.98
C GLY A 307 -33.19 -28.24 12.80
N HIS A 308 -32.18 -28.99 12.37
CA HIS A 308 -30.89 -29.04 13.05
C HIS A 308 -30.20 -27.66 13.22
N PRO A 309 -30.31 -26.66 12.33
CA PRO A 309 -29.67 -25.36 12.57
C PRO A 309 -30.14 -24.69 13.87
N SER A 310 -31.40 -24.90 14.26
CA SER A 310 -32.02 -24.29 15.45
C SER A 310 -31.74 -25.01 16.77
N GLU A 311 -31.08 -26.17 16.75
CA GLU A 311 -30.84 -26.95 17.97
C GLU A 311 -29.76 -26.31 18.86
N LEU A 312 -30.10 -26.20 20.15
CA LEU A 312 -29.22 -25.63 21.16
C LEU A 312 -27.97 -26.51 21.34
N GLN A 313 -26.81 -25.91 21.10
CA GLN A 313 -25.53 -26.55 21.36
C GLN A 313 -25.12 -26.31 22.81
N THR A 314 -24.96 -27.40 23.57
CA THR A 314 -24.61 -27.33 25.01
C THR A 314 -23.23 -27.93 25.27
N PRO A 315 -22.67 -27.84 26.49
CA PRO A 315 -21.45 -28.55 26.82
C PRO A 315 -21.54 -30.07 26.63
N GLN A 316 -22.75 -30.65 26.59
CA GLN A 316 -22.94 -32.08 26.29
C GLN A 316 -22.73 -32.41 24.81
N SER A 317 -22.79 -31.40 23.93
CA SER A 317 -22.55 -31.47 22.48
C SER A 317 -21.06 -31.47 22.09
N LEU A 318 -20.16 -31.25 23.06
CA LEU A 318 -18.72 -31.28 22.81
C LEU A 318 -18.22 -32.70 22.51
N ALA A 319 -17.04 -32.81 21.90
CA ALA A 319 -16.42 -34.09 21.53
C ALA A 319 -16.30 -35.10 22.69
N ASN A 320 -16.10 -34.60 23.92
CA ASN A 320 -16.01 -35.38 25.15
C ASN A 320 -17.32 -35.38 25.97
N GLY A 321 -18.39 -34.84 25.41
CA GLY A 321 -19.71 -34.75 26.03
C GLY A 321 -20.50 -36.06 25.94
N LYS A 322 -21.70 -36.05 26.53
CA LYS A 322 -22.61 -37.22 26.51
C LYS A 322 -23.25 -37.45 25.14
N HIS A 323 -23.42 -36.39 24.36
CA HIS A 323 -24.04 -36.41 23.04
C HIS A 323 -23.23 -35.57 22.06
N PRO A 324 -22.01 -36.00 21.68
CA PRO A 324 -21.13 -35.22 20.82
C PRO A 324 -21.82 -34.84 19.50
N ASP A 325 -21.61 -33.59 19.08
CA ASP A 325 -22.24 -33.02 17.90
C ASP A 325 -21.21 -32.46 16.91
N GLU A 326 -21.29 -32.92 15.66
CA GLU A 326 -20.40 -32.50 14.58
C GLU A 326 -20.45 -31.01 14.28
N ARG A 327 -21.54 -30.30 14.62
CA ARG A 327 -21.65 -28.84 14.42
C ARG A 327 -20.74 -28.05 15.35
N LEU A 328 -20.32 -28.63 16.48
CA LEU A 328 -19.30 -28.07 17.38
C LEU A 328 -17.88 -28.58 17.11
N MET A 329 -17.71 -29.52 16.19
CA MET A 329 -16.43 -30.19 15.94
C MET A 329 -15.89 -29.91 14.54
N GLY A 330 -14.56 -29.90 14.40
CA GLY A 330 -13.91 -29.73 13.10
C GLY A 330 -14.32 -28.43 12.40
N ARG A 331 -15.00 -28.54 11.25
CA ARG A 331 -15.49 -27.38 10.50
C ARG A 331 -16.96 -27.03 10.83
N GLY A 332 -17.60 -27.73 11.76
CA GLY A 332 -18.99 -27.46 12.15
C GLY A 332 -19.96 -27.56 10.97
N CYS A 333 -20.85 -26.58 10.83
CA CYS A 333 -21.85 -26.51 9.76
C CYS A 333 -21.25 -26.66 8.35
N ILE A 334 -20.07 -26.09 8.10
CA ILE A 334 -19.44 -26.11 6.77
C ILE A 334 -18.76 -27.43 6.42
N THR A 335 -18.85 -28.44 7.29
CA THR A 335 -18.52 -29.83 6.94
C THR A 335 -19.49 -30.37 5.88
N CYS A 336 -20.78 -30.03 6.02
CA CYS A 336 -21.84 -30.41 5.08
C CYS A 336 -22.19 -29.24 4.15
N HIS A 337 -22.28 -28.02 4.69
CA HIS A 337 -22.62 -26.80 3.94
C HIS A 337 -21.37 -26.07 3.44
N ALA A 338 -20.61 -26.71 2.53
CA ALA A 338 -19.31 -26.20 2.11
C ALA A 338 -19.37 -24.92 1.23
N GLN A 339 -20.51 -24.66 0.56
CA GLN A 339 -20.67 -23.57 -0.41
C GLN A 339 -21.34 -22.31 0.17
N VAL A 340 -20.88 -21.86 1.34
CA VAL A 340 -21.46 -20.70 2.05
C VAL A 340 -21.37 -19.36 1.31
N HIS A 341 -20.62 -19.28 0.20
CA HIS A 341 -20.48 -18.08 -0.62
C HIS A 341 -21.35 -18.10 -1.88
N GLY A 342 -22.14 -19.15 -2.08
CA GLY A 342 -22.92 -19.39 -3.29
C GLY A 342 -22.41 -20.58 -4.11
N SER A 343 -23.27 -21.08 -4.99
CA SER A 343 -23.04 -22.27 -5.79
C SER A 343 -23.68 -22.15 -7.17
N ASN A 344 -22.96 -22.63 -8.19
CA ASN A 344 -23.48 -22.78 -9.56
C ASN A 344 -23.93 -24.21 -9.87
N ALA A 345 -23.86 -25.13 -8.90
CA ALA A 345 -24.35 -26.49 -9.09
C ALA A 345 -25.89 -26.47 -9.11
N PRO A 346 -26.56 -27.22 -10.00
CA PRO A 346 -28.03 -27.32 -10.02
C PRO A 346 -28.64 -27.81 -8.70
N SER A 347 -27.89 -28.59 -7.92
CA SER A 347 -28.25 -29.04 -6.56
C SER A 347 -27.75 -28.09 -5.46
N GLY A 348 -27.36 -26.86 -5.81
CA GLY A 348 -26.86 -25.83 -4.90
C GLY A 348 -27.77 -25.44 -3.73
N PRO A 349 -29.12 -25.46 -3.84
CA PRO A 349 -30.01 -25.09 -2.72
C PRO A 349 -29.76 -25.92 -1.46
N PHE A 350 -29.51 -27.22 -1.63
CA PHE A 350 -29.28 -28.15 -0.51
C PHE A 350 -28.00 -27.84 0.30
N PHE A 351 -27.13 -26.97 -0.21
CA PHE A 351 -25.91 -26.55 0.48
C PHE A 351 -26.06 -25.17 1.15
N HIS A 352 -27.17 -24.46 0.93
CA HIS A 352 -27.41 -23.09 1.42
C HIS A 352 -28.58 -22.99 2.43
N GLU A 353 -29.46 -23.99 2.48
CA GLU A 353 -30.60 -24.05 3.42
C GLU A 353 -30.25 -24.69 4.76
#